data_AF-A0A7V6P0D8-F1
#
_entry.id   AF-A0A7V6P0D8-F1
#
_cell.length_a   1.000
_cell.length_b   1.000
_cell.length_c   1.000
_cell.angle_alpha   90.00
_cell.angle_beta   90.00
_cell.angle_gamma   90.00
#
_symmetry.space_group_name_H-M   'P 1'
#
loop_
_entity.id
_entity.type
_entity.pdbx_description
1 polymer ?
#
loop_
_entity_poly.entity_id
_entity_poly.type
_entity_poly.pdbx_seq_one_letter_code
_entity_poly.pdbx_strand_id
1 'polypeptide(L)'
;MKIWGDIQKVSGVYNKHSRVNRTEKPVSVNGKKDTVSISGEAKDFQTVMRALKDVPDVRRDKVDALAEKYRSGSYTVSGKETADKIIKSVLDKRI
;
A
#
# COMPACT_ATOMS: atom_id res chain seq x y z
N MET A 1 -67.59 55.53 13.30
CA MET A 1 -66.91 54.83 14.41
C MET A 1 -65.91 53.86 13.79
N LYS A 2 -64.60 54.04 14.01
CA LYS A 2 -63.55 53.10 13.57
C LYS A 2 -63.19 52.21 14.76
N ILE A 3 -63.32 50.90 14.62
CA ILE A 3 -62.73 49.92 15.53
C ILE A 3 -61.79 49.02 14.73
N TRP A 4 -60.50 49.15 15.04
CA TRP A 4 -59.44 48.25 14.59
C TRP A 4 -59.42 47.08 15.57
N GLY A 5 -59.70 45.87 15.09
CA GLY A 5 -59.72 44.64 15.88
C GLY A 5 -58.64 43.69 15.40
N ASP A 6 -57.69 43.44 16.28
CA ASP A 6 -56.47 42.65 16.11
C ASP A 6 -56.79 41.15 15.93
N ILE A 7 -56.62 40.60 14.72
CA ILE A 7 -56.77 39.16 14.45
C ILE A 7 -55.39 38.56 14.12
N GLN A 8 -54.47 38.69 15.08
CA GLN A 8 -53.24 37.90 15.12
C GLN A 8 -53.44 36.77 16.13
N LYS A 9 -53.71 35.52 15.68
CA LYS A 9 -53.39 34.24 16.40
C LYS A 9 -53.99 32.93 15.83
N VAL A 10 -54.38 32.84 14.55
CA VAL A 10 -54.86 31.55 13.98
C VAL A 10 -53.77 30.67 13.34
N SER A 11 -52.52 31.11 13.32
CA SER A 11 -51.39 30.32 12.78
C SER A 11 -50.96 29.14 13.67
N GLY A 12 -51.29 29.14 14.97
CA GLY A 12 -50.82 28.13 15.93
C GLY A 12 -51.54 26.77 15.87
N VAL A 13 -52.65 26.68 15.15
CA VAL A 13 -53.53 25.48 15.19
C VAL A 13 -53.19 24.47 14.09
N TYR A 14 -52.61 24.92 12.97
CA TYR A 14 -52.22 24.05 11.86
C TYR A 14 -50.87 23.32 12.07
N ASN A 15 -50.03 23.80 12.99
CA ASN A 15 -48.70 23.21 13.23
C ASN A 15 -48.70 22.09 14.29
N LYS A 16 -49.87 21.62 14.73
CA LYS A 16 -50.02 20.59 15.78
C LYS A 16 -50.16 19.17 15.21
N HIS A 17 -49.70 18.93 13.98
CA HIS A 17 -49.67 17.63 13.33
C HIS A 17 -48.28 17.34 12.73
N SER A 18 -47.23 17.38 13.54
CA SER A 18 -45.91 16.83 13.16
C SER A 18 -45.28 15.97 14.26
N ARG A 19 -46.06 15.58 15.27
CA ARG A 19 -45.61 14.67 16.35
C ARG A 19 -46.13 13.26 16.11
N VAL A 20 -45.77 12.71 14.95
CA VAL A 20 -45.78 11.27 14.74
C VAL A 20 -44.37 10.76 15.00
N ASN A 21 -44.33 9.85 15.97
CA ASN A 21 -43.19 9.21 16.60
C ASN A 21 -41.95 9.08 15.71
N ARG A 22 -40.83 9.61 16.22
CA ARG A 22 -39.47 9.22 15.80
C ARG A 22 -39.39 7.70 15.96
N THR A 23 -39.58 6.97 14.87
CA THR A 23 -39.18 5.58 14.80
C THR A 23 -37.68 5.56 15.03
N GLU A 24 -37.26 4.83 16.06
CA GLU A 24 -35.87 4.56 16.31
C GLU A 24 -35.27 4.08 14.99
N LYS A 25 -34.22 4.78 14.52
CA LYS A 25 -33.45 4.32 13.37
C LYS A 25 -33.13 2.86 13.66
N PRO A 26 -33.42 1.90 12.77
CA PRO A 26 -32.93 0.55 12.98
C PRO A 26 -31.45 0.71 13.24
N VAL A 27 -30.99 0.24 14.41
CA VAL A 27 -29.56 0.08 14.68
C VAL A 27 -29.05 -0.61 13.43
N SER A 28 -28.26 0.11 12.63
CA SER A 28 -27.58 -0.52 11.54
C SER A 28 -26.72 -1.54 12.24
N VAL A 29 -27.19 -2.79 12.25
CA VAL A 29 -26.37 -3.94 12.56
C VAL A 29 -25.34 -3.82 11.47
N ASN A 30 -24.23 -3.21 11.83
CA ASN A 30 -23.10 -2.99 10.97
C ASN A 30 -22.59 -4.41 10.75
N GLY A 31 -23.23 -5.11 9.80
CA GLY A 31 -23.00 -6.50 9.49
C GLY A 31 -21.51 -6.65 9.41
N LYS A 32 -20.96 -7.60 10.18
CA LYS A 32 -19.53 -7.78 10.40
C LYS A 32 -18.82 -7.44 9.09
N LYS A 33 -18.15 -6.29 9.04
CA LYS A 33 -17.44 -5.87 7.83
C LYS A 33 -16.47 -7.00 7.53
N ASP A 34 -16.51 -7.53 6.32
CA ASP A 34 -15.58 -8.58 5.92
C ASP A 34 -14.16 -8.11 6.24
N THR A 35 -13.54 -8.77 7.21
CA THR A 35 -12.19 -8.43 7.66
C THR A 35 -11.21 -9.23 6.84
N VAL A 36 -10.45 -8.56 5.98
CA VAL A 36 -9.33 -9.19 5.28
C VAL A 36 -8.20 -9.43 6.28
N SER A 37 -7.92 -10.69 6.60
CA SER A 37 -6.78 -11.09 7.41
C SER A 37 -5.66 -11.58 6.50
N ILE A 38 -4.56 -10.82 6.43
CA ILE A 38 -3.34 -11.24 5.73
C ILE A 38 -2.52 -12.09 6.70
N SER A 39 -2.10 -13.29 6.27
CA SER A 39 -1.23 -14.16 7.07
C SER A 39 0.08 -13.45 7.43
N GLY A 40 0.69 -13.81 8.56
CA GLY A 40 1.99 -13.25 8.97
C GLY A 40 3.04 -13.41 7.87
N GLU A 41 3.13 -14.62 7.30
CA GLU A 41 4.04 -14.94 6.20
C GLU A 41 3.84 -14.06 4.96
N ALA A 42 2.59 -13.73 4.61
CA ALA A 42 2.31 -12.87 3.47
C ALA A 42 2.76 -11.41 3.71
N LYS A 43 2.70 -10.92 4.96
CA LYS A 43 3.25 -9.61 5.32
C LYS A 43 4.78 -9.62 5.27
N ASP A 44 5.40 -10.71 5.71
CA ASP A 44 6.86 -10.86 5.66
C ASP A 44 7.34 -10.90 4.21
N PHE A 45 6.66 -11.68 3.36
CA PHE A 45 6.95 -11.73 1.93
C PHE A 45 6.80 -10.37 1.26
N GLN A 46 5.72 -9.63 1.58
CA GLN A 46 5.53 -8.27 1.06
C GLN A 46 6.65 -7.32 1.49
N THR A 47 7.15 -7.47 2.72
CA THR A 47 8.25 -6.65 3.26
C THR A 47 9.56 -6.96 2.54
N VAL A 48 9.89 -8.24 2.37
CA VAL A 48 11.09 -8.66 1.62
C VAL A 48 11.01 -8.21 0.16
N MET A 49 9.85 -8.37 -0.48
CA MET A 49 9.66 -7.94 -1.88
C MET A 49 9.79 -6.42 -2.07
N ARG A 50 9.38 -5.62 -1.07
CA ARG A 50 9.63 -4.17 -1.08
C ARG A 50 11.12 -3.88 -0.96
N ALA A 51 11.80 -4.49 0.00
CA ALA A 51 13.23 -4.31 0.18
C ALA A 51 14.04 -4.71 -1.07
N LEU A 52 13.65 -5.78 -1.76
CA LEU A 52 14.30 -6.22 -3.00
C LEU A 52 14.10 -5.23 -4.16
N LYS A 53 12.98 -4.51 -4.21
CA LYS A 53 12.74 -3.48 -5.24
C LYS A 53 13.62 -2.25 -5.08
N ASP A 54 14.00 -1.95 -3.84
CA ASP A 54 14.87 -0.81 -3.54
C ASP A 54 16.36 -1.12 -3.83
N VAL A 55 16.69 -2.39 -4.08
CA VAL A 55 18.05 -2.80 -4.47
C VAL A 55 18.30 -2.38 -5.92
N PRO A 56 19.38 -1.63 -6.21
CA PRO A 56 19.71 -1.24 -7.57
C PRO A 56 20.10 -2.46 -8.42
N ASP A 57 19.61 -2.48 -9.66
CA ASP A 57 19.94 -3.52 -10.66
C ASP A 57 21.46 -3.64 -10.89
N VAL A 58 22.17 -2.51 -10.81
CA VAL A 58 23.61 -2.44 -11.00
C VAL A 58 24.31 -2.12 -9.67
N ARG A 59 25.18 -3.04 -9.25
CA ARG A 59 26.10 -2.86 -8.13
C ARG A 59 27.29 -2.00 -8.55
N ARG A 60 27.09 -0.67 -8.54
CA ARG A 60 28.08 0.33 -8.98
C ARG A 60 29.42 0.18 -8.27
N ASP A 61 29.39 -0.06 -6.96
CA ASP A 61 30.56 -0.36 -6.12
C ASP A 61 31.50 -1.41 -6.74
N LYS A 62 30.94 -2.52 -7.24
CA LYS A 62 31.73 -3.59 -7.86
C LYS A 62 32.22 -3.22 -9.25
N VAL A 63 31.40 -2.52 -10.02
CA VAL A 63 31.76 -2.06 -11.38
C VAL A 63 32.92 -1.08 -11.29
N ASP A 64 32.83 -0.10 -10.41
CA ASP A 64 33.84 0.94 -10.22
C ASP A 64 35.14 0.32 -9.71
N ALA A 65 35.07 -0.57 -8.72
CA ALA A 65 36.25 -1.29 -8.22
C ALA A 65 36.95 -2.11 -9.31
N LEU A 66 36.20 -2.74 -10.21
CA LEU A 66 36.78 -3.45 -11.36
C LEU A 66 37.37 -2.47 -12.37
N ALA A 67 36.67 -1.37 -12.67
CA ALA A 67 37.13 -0.34 -13.59
C ALA A 67 38.47 0.27 -13.13
N GLU A 68 38.65 0.54 -11.84
CA GLU A 68 39.93 0.99 -11.28
C GLU A 68 41.04 -0.06 -11.45
N LYS A 69 40.74 -1.34 -11.23
CA LYS A 69 41.71 -2.43 -11.45
C LYS A 69 42.13 -2.53 -12.91
N TYR A 70 41.20 -2.32 -13.84
CA TYR A 70 41.51 -2.26 -15.26
C TYR A 70 42.39 -1.06 -15.60
N ARG A 71 42.05 0.15 -15.13
CA ARG A 71 42.83 1.37 -15.40
C ARG A 71 44.23 1.33 -14.78
N SER A 72 44.37 0.77 -13.59
CA SER A 72 45.66 0.59 -12.92
C SER A 72 46.52 -0.52 -13.50
N GLY A 73 46.01 -1.31 -14.45
CA GLY A 73 46.71 -2.46 -15.02
C GLY A 73 46.88 -3.64 -14.05
N SER A 74 46.29 -3.58 -12.85
CA SER A 74 46.36 -4.61 -11.82
C SER A 74 45.32 -5.73 -11.99
N TYR A 75 44.53 -5.67 -13.06
CA TYR A 75 43.58 -6.72 -13.39
C TYR A 75 44.28 -7.93 -14.04
N THR A 76 44.65 -8.89 -13.20
CA THR A 76 45.24 -10.16 -13.64
C THR A 76 44.25 -11.28 -13.41
N VAL A 77 43.88 -12.01 -14.48
CA VAL A 77 43.03 -13.19 -14.41
C VAL A 77 43.82 -14.38 -14.90
N SER A 78 43.80 -15.46 -14.14
CA SER A 78 44.46 -16.70 -14.55
C SER A 78 43.60 -17.51 -15.53
N GLY A 79 44.24 -18.28 -16.40
CA GLY A 79 43.54 -19.23 -17.28
C GLY A 79 42.74 -20.27 -16.48
N LYS A 80 43.23 -20.66 -15.30
CA LYS A 80 42.53 -21.55 -14.36
C LYS A 80 41.23 -20.93 -13.85
N GLU A 81 41.26 -19.69 -13.35
CA GLU A 81 40.05 -19.01 -12.87
C GLU A 81 39.01 -18.86 -13.99
N THR A 82 39.46 -18.63 -15.22
CA THR A 82 38.58 -18.54 -16.38
C THR A 82 37.91 -19.89 -16.65
N ALA A 83 38.67 -20.98 -16.66
CA ALA A 83 38.13 -22.33 -16.83
C ALA A 83 37.16 -22.72 -15.70
N ASP A 84 37.50 -22.42 -14.45
CA ASP A 84 36.66 -22.70 -13.28
C ASP A 84 35.32 -21.96 -13.38
N LYS A 85 35.31 -20.70 -13.85
CA LYS A 85 34.08 -19.93 -14.07
C LYS A 85 33.22 -20.50 -15.19
N ILE A 86 33.83 -20.96 -16.28
CA ILE A 86 33.11 -21.59 -17.40
C ILE A 86 32.43 -22.87 -16.93
N ILE A 87 33.16 -23.76 -16.25
CA ILE A 87 32.63 -25.03 -15.74
C ILE A 87 31.48 -24.76 -14.76
N LYS A 88 31.68 -23.83 -13.82
CA LYS A 88 30.63 -23.45 -12.86
C LYS A 88 29.37 -22.94 -13.57
N SER A 89 29.51 -22.07 -14.57
CA SER A 89 28.36 -21.54 -15.33
C SER A 89 27.59 -22.62 -16.08
N VAL A 90 28.26 -23.67 -16.56
CA VAL A 90 27.60 -24.80 -17.24
C VAL A 90 26.88 -25.70 -16.24
N LEU A 91 27.45 -25.88 -15.04
CA LEU A 91 26.86 -26.71 -13.99
C LEU A 91 25.64 -26.05 -13.33
N ASP A 92 25.72 -24.77 -13.00
CA ASP A 92 24.60 -24.00 -12.40
C ASP A 92 23.37 -23.94 -13.33
N LYS A 93 23.56 -24.07 -14.65
CA LYS A 93 22.47 -24.08 -15.65
C LYS A 93 21.71 -25.40 -15.72
N ARG A 94 22.16 -26.46 -15.05
CA ARG A 94 21.58 -27.82 -15.13
C ARG A 94 20.65 -28.16 -13.95
N ILE A 95 20.14 -27.17 -13.24
CA ILE A 95 19.18 -27.33 -12.15
C ILE A 95 17.95 -26.47 -12.44
#